data_AF-C1E3T8-F1
#
_entry.id   AF-C1E3T8-F1
#
_cell.length_a   1.000
_cell.length_b   1.000
_cell.length_c   1.000
_cell.angle_alpha   90.00
_cell.angle_beta   90.00
_cell.angle_gamma   90.00
#
_symmetry.space_group_name_H-M   'P 1'
#
loop_
_entity.id
_entity.type
_entity.pdbx_description
1 polymer ?
#
loop_
_entity_poly.entity_id
_entity_poly.type
_entity_poly.pdbx_seq_one_letter_code
_entity_poly.pdbx_strand_id
1 'polypeptide(L)'
;MPRVSSDVAPRRCSVPRARSRWALVAGSNRTAEGSSEGRSIPKWWDVGGRLNDAVKRDQRSEHGYLEHESTPVVLFDKRSNFNGRVRVVAHGPWRSLRFNDVEQGLTYIRGDWSDAQAAGDGEADTEVLGYFYLRTMAAAAAAMCRLDGNLDLTQRGGRVVCVGLGTGALPAFIARKFPAAVAEVCEIDPVVVEAVRDFHGLPKLPKLPGPWGDKPVPGNLPPGVGVCMGDAGEFMERAARAVERGDAPTASVVFLDAFDGDGEVPSHLSSRDFLAKCDRVLAPGGCLIVNLFNGPEGSKQRARIEDVALNLEAAVGLVTTFPVEFPVNVVLAARKERTDGFGDQEDPRFTRKELKTAGREISKELGFEWDAGDMLAKAYWVETDGGASFKERPAGLSLNPLSGFVNRMGTTMPDEWVEEDNKEVYY
;
A
#
# COMPACT_ATOMS: atom_id res chain seq x y z
N MET A 1 41.86 -34.57 17.94
CA MET A 1 42.16 -33.29 17.26
C MET A 1 42.53 -33.58 15.82
N PRO A 2 41.76 -33.02 14.87
CA PRO A 2 42.38 -32.32 13.74
C PRO A 2 41.77 -30.93 13.56
N ARG A 3 42.61 -29.96 13.16
CA ARG A 3 42.22 -28.60 12.78
C ARG A 3 41.47 -28.66 11.44
N VAL A 4 40.30 -28.02 11.36
CA VAL A 4 39.62 -27.72 10.10
C VAL A 4 39.72 -26.21 9.88
N SER A 5 40.31 -25.84 8.75
CA SER A 5 40.52 -24.48 8.28
C SER A 5 39.19 -23.76 8.04
N SER A 6 39.03 -22.62 8.69
CA SER A 6 37.95 -21.66 8.48
C SER A 6 38.34 -20.68 7.37
N ASP A 7 37.90 -20.94 6.14
CA ASP A 7 37.86 -19.93 5.07
C ASP A 7 36.61 -20.20 4.23
N VAL A 8 35.47 -19.64 4.68
CA VAL A 8 34.28 -19.49 3.85
C VAL A 8 34.08 -18.00 3.64
N ALA A 9 34.46 -17.53 2.45
CA ALA A 9 34.18 -16.16 2.01
C ALA A 9 32.66 -15.87 2.11
N PRO A 10 32.23 -14.68 2.54
CA PRO A 10 30.82 -14.35 2.61
C PRO A 10 30.23 -14.38 1.19
N ARG A 11 29.21 -15.22 0.99
CA ARG A 11 28.42 -15.23 -0.25
C ARG A 11 27.80 -13.84 -0.42
N ARG A 12 28.08 -13.20 -1.55
CA ARG A 12 27.50 -11.90 -1.94
C ARG A 12 25.98 -11.96 -1.79
N CYS A 13 25.44 -11.04 -0.99
CA CYS A 13 24.01 -10.83 -0.84
C CYS A 13 23.47 -10.32 -2.18
N SER A 14 22.84 -11.19 -2.97
CA SER A 14 22.25 -10.81 -4.26
C SER A 14 20.90 -10.14 -4.02
N VAL A 15 20.77 -8.87 -4.45
CA VAL A 15 19.48 -8.28 -4.79
C VAL A 15 18.78 -9.23 -5.77
N PRO A 16 17.48 -9.58 -5.60
CA PRO A 16 16.77 -10.43 -6.54
C PRO A 16 16.97 -9.93 -7.97
N ARG A 17 17.47 -10.81 -8.86
CA ARG A 17 17.86 -10.44 -10.23
C ARG A 17 16.70 -9.86 -11.05
N ALA A 18 15.45 -10.23 -10.71
CA ALA A 18 14.22 -9.70 -11.28
C ALA A 18 14.09 -8.16 -11.13
N ARG A 19 14.61 -7.58 -10.05
CA ARG A 19 14.55 -6.12 -9.81
C ARG A 19 15.77 -5.34 -10.34
N SER A 20 16.90 -6.01 -10.56
CA SER A 20 18.14 -5.37 -11.06
C SER A 20 18.17 -5.05 -12.56
N ARG A 21 17.20 -5.54 -13.35
CA ARG A 21 17.12 -5.26 -14.80
C ARG A 21 16.44 -3.94 -15.15
N TRP A 22 15.61 -3.38 -14.28
CA TRP A 22 14.94 -2.10 -14.54
C TRP A 22 15.89 -0.90 -14.47
N ALA A 23 16.97 -0.99 -13.68
CA ALA A 23 18.07 -0.03 -13.71
C ALA A 23 18.87 -0.08 -15.04
N LEU A 24 18.84 -1.20 -15.76
CA LEU A 24 19.54 -1.38 -17.04
C LEU A 24 18.73 -0.89 -18.26
N VAL A 25 17.39 -0.87 -18.18
CA VAL A 25 16.54 -0.32 -19.25
C VAL A 25 16.56 1.21 -19.24
N ALA A 26 16.67 1.84 -18.06
CA ALA A 26 16.91 3.28 -17.94
C ALA A 26 18.33 3.71 -18.38
N GLY A 27 19.27 2.75 -18.47
CA GLY A 27 20.68 3.01 -18.79
C GLY A 27 21.14 2.57 -20.19
N SER A 28 20.30 1.91 -21.00
CA SER A 28 20.72 1.44 -22.32
C SER A 28 20.55 2.50 -23.41
N ASN A 29 21.34 3.58 -23.34
CA ASN A 29 21.77 4.28 -24.54
C ASN A 29 22.81 3.40 -25.25
N ARG A 30 22.34 2.32 -25.91
CA ARG A 30 23.13 1.71 -26.98
C ARG A 30 22.73 2.41 -28.26
N THR A 31 23.64 3.24 -28.75
CA THR A 31 23.69 3.69 -30.13
C THR A 31 23.70 2.46 -31.04
N ALA A 32 22.53 2.02 -31.48
CA ALA A 32 22.41 1.11 -32.60
C ALA A 32 22.43 1.96 -33.87
N GLU A 33 23.61 2.13 -34.46
CA GLU A 33 23.71 2.44 -35.89
C GLU A 33 23.11 1.26 -36.65
N GLY A 34 21.89 1.45 -37.14
CA GLY A 34 21.15 0.45 -37.91
C GLY A 34 19.94 1.13 -38.55
N SER A 35 20.09 1.50 -39.81
CA SER A 35 19.11 2.20 -40.63
C SER A 35 17.78 1.44 -40.74
N SER A 36 16.70 2.03 -40.23
CA SER A 36 15.35 1.84 -40.77
C SER A 36 14.54 3.13 -40.60
N GLU A 37 14.02 3.62 -41.70
CA GLU A 37 13.34 4.90 -41.85
C GLU A 37 12.10 5.06 -40.95
N GLY A 38 12.05 6.19 -40.24
CA GLY A 38 10.86 7.05 -40.10
C GLY A 38 9.52 6.42 -39.72
N ARG A 39 9.31 6.15 -38.42
CA ARG A 39 8.01 6.41 -37.78
C ARG A 39 8.21 7.28 -36.55
N SER A 40 7.68 8.50 -36.60
CA SER A 40 7.63 9.39 -35.45
C SER A 40 6.69 8.78 -34.41
N ILE A 41 7.25 8.39 -33.26
CA ILE A 41 6.47 8.00 -32.08
C ILE A 41 5.66 9.24 -31.68
N PRO A 42 4.32 9.17 -31.61
CA PRO A 42 3.53 10.32 -31.20
C PRO A 42 3.91 10.76 -29.80
N LYS A 43 4.06 12.07 -29.53
CA LYS A 43 4.49 12.61 -28.22
C LYS A 43 3.66 12.16 -26.99
N TRP A 44 2.52 11.50 -27.20
CA TRP A 44 1.68 10.93 -26.14
C TRP A 44 1.99 9.45 -25.81
N TRP A 45 2.82 8.78 -26.62
CA TRP A 45 3.35 7.43 -26.41
C TRP A 45 4.78 7.40 -25.85
N ASP A 46 5.46 8.54 -25.77
CA ASP A 46 6.79 8.65 -25.16
C ASP A 46 6.68 8.60 -23.62
N VAL A 47 6.38 7.41 -23.12
CA VAL A 47 6.25 7.12 -21.69
C VAL A 47 7.62 7.29 -21.02
N GLY A 48 8.71 6.86 -21.67
CA GLY A 48 10.08 6.97 -21.14
C GLY A 48 10.59 8.41 -21.00
N GLY A 49 10.36 9.27 -22.01
CA GLY A 49 10.71 10.69 -21.95
C GLY A 49 9.88 11.48 -20.92
N ARG A 50 8.59 11.16 -20.78
CA ARG A 50 7.72 11.75 -19.75
C ARG A 50 8.03 11.28 -18.34
N LEU A 51 8.42 10.02 -18.16
CA LEU A 51 8.94 9.52 -16.89
C LEU A 51 10.24 10.25 -16.53
N ASN A 52 11.18 10.43 -17.47
CA ASN A 52 12.42 11.16 -17.18
C ASN A 52 12.21 12.65 -16.82
N ASP A 53 11.22 13.33 -17.41
CA ASP A 53 10.96 14.75 -17.14
C ASP A 53 10.05 15.00 -15.92
N ALA A 54 9.13 14.09 -15.59
CA ALA A 54 8.28 14.18 -14.39
C ALA A 54 9.04 13.72 -13.12
N VAL A 55 10.00 12.80 -13.29
CA VAL A 55 10.94 12.36 -12.26
C VAL A 55 12.10 13.35 -12.18
N LYS A 56 11.81 14.57 -11.74
CA LYS A 56 12.78 15.25 -10.85
C LYS A 56 12.87 14.36 -9.61
N ARG A 57 13.74 13.35 -9.70
CA ARG A 57 13.82 12.15 -8.85
C ARG A 57 13.40 12.43 -7.43
N ASP A 58 12.19 12.01 -7.07
CA ASP A 58 11.76 11.99 -5.68
C ASP A 58 12.64 10.98 -4.95
N GLN A 59 13.75 11.47 -4.39
CA GLN A 59 14.76 10.67 -3.67
C GLN A 59 14.19 10.07 -2.38
N ARG A 60 12.99 10.48 -1.97
CA ARG A 60 12.24 9.99 -0.80
C ARG A 60 11.02 9.18 -1.26
N SER A 61 11.16 8.51 -2.41
CA SER A 61 10.23 7.52 -2.94
C SER A 61 10.95 6.20 -3.23
N GLU A 62 10.19 5.20 -3.66
CA GLU A 62 10.70 3.92 -4.13
C GLU A 62 11.75 4.06 -5.24
N HIS A 63 11.62 5.07 -6.13
CA HIS A 63 12.66 5.36 -7.11
C HIS A 63 13.98 5.73 -6.43
N GLY A 64 13.92 6.62 -5.43
CA GLY A 64 15.09 7.01 -4.64
C GLY A 64 15.72 5.84 -3.87
N TYR A 65 14.92 4.85 -3.48
CA TYR A 65 15.44 3.61 -2.88
C TYR A 65 16.19 2.74 -3.91
N LEU A 66 15.58 2.50 -5.07
CA LEU A 66 16.14 1.62 -6.09
C LEU A 66 17.35 2.21 -6.83
N GLU A 67 17.41 3.53 -6.96
CA GLU A 67 18.55 4.23 -7.57
C GLU A 67 19.73 4.41 -6.59
N HIS A 68 19.55 4.14 -5.29
CA HIS A 68 20.60 4.35 -4.31
C HIS A 68 21.73 3.30 -4.47
N GLU A 69 22.99 3.74 -4.43
CA GLU A 69 24.15 2.88 -4.75
C GLU A 69 24.91 2.32 -3.53
N SER A 70 24.47 2.66 -2.31
CA SER A 70 25.10 2.15 -1.07
C SER A 70 25.15 0.62 -1.03
N THR A 71 26.16 0.07 -0.38
CA THR A 71 26.17 -1.37 -0.08
C THR A 71 25.10 -1.69 0.97
N PRO A 72 24.20 -2.66 0.73
CA PRO A 72 23.18 -3.02 1.70
C PRO A 72 23.80 -3.69 2.94
N VAL A 73 23.31 -3.31 4.12
CA VAL A 73 23.77 -3.84 5.41
C VAL A 73 22.59 -4.49 6.14
N VAL A 74 22.71 -5.76 6.51
CA VAL A 74 21.68 -6.44 7.30
C VAL A 74 21.83 -6.01 8.76
N LEU A 75 20.83 -5.29 9.28
CA LEU A 75 20.79 -4.84 10.67
C LEU A 75 20.10 -5.83 11.60
N PHE A 76 19.11 -6.54 11.09
CA PHE A 76 18.31 -7.51 11.81
C PHE A 76 18.07 -8.74 10.93
N ASP A 77 18.16 -9.94 11.51
CA ASP A 77 17.85 -11.21 10.84
C ASP A 77 17.36 -12.23 11.88
N LYS A 78 16.08 -12.57 11.84
CA LYS A 78 15.46 -13.52 12.78
C LYS A 78 14.44 -14.38 12.08
N ARG A 79 14.34 -15.64 12.52
CA ARG A 79 13.28 -16.54 12.06
C ARG A 79 11.97 -16.24 12.79
N SER A 80 10.90 -16.14 12.03
CA SER A 80 9.51 -16.01 12.45
C SER A 80 8.77 -17.34 12.25
N ASN A 81 7.74 -17.55 13.07
CA ASN A 81 6.78 -18.64 12.89
C ASN A 81 5.70 -18.35 11.84
N PHE A 82 5.57 -17.09 11.41
CA PHE A 82 4.56 -16.63 10.46
C PHE A 82 5.18 -16.33 9.10
N ASN A 83 6.27 -15.57 9.08
CA ASN A 83 6.80 -14.95 7.85
C ASN A 83 8.16 -15.54 7.41
N GLY A 84 8.52 -16.73 7.89
CA GLY A 84 9.80 -17.35 7.55
C GLY A 84 10.99 -16.59 8.14
N ARG A 85 11.83 -15.95 7.33
CA ARG A 85 12.96 -15.13 7.80
C ARG A 85 12.64 -13.65 7.70
N VAL A 86 12.62 -12.93 8.82
CA VAL A 86 12.40 -11.48 8.87
C VAL A 86 13.76 -10.78 8.93
N ARG A 87 13.99 -9.85 8.00
CA ARG A 87 15.23 -9.06 7.92
C ARG A 87 14.95 -7.56 7.84
N VAL A 88 15.82 -6.77 8.46
CA VAL A 88 15.92 -5.33 8.20
C VAL A 88 17.23 -5.06 7.50
N VAL A 89 17.16 -4.48 6.31
CA VAL A 89 18.30 -4.14 5.48
C VAL A 89 18.40 -2.62 5.36
N ALA A 90 19.51 -2.06 5.83
CA ALA A 90 19.86 -0.68 5.59
C ALA A 90 20.44 -0.51 4.18
N HIS A 91 19.99 0.51 3.47
CA HIS A 91 20.48 0.89 2.15
C HIS A 91 20.48 2.41 2.03
N GLY A 92 21.58 3.03 2.47
CA GLY A 92 21.67 4.48 2.61
C GLY A 92 20.68 4.97 3.68
N PRO A 93 19.82 5.97 3.37
CA PRO A 93 18.82 6.45 4.31
C PRO A 93 17.65 5.47 4.48
N TRP A 94 17.58 4.37 3.72
CA TRP A 94 16.44 3.47 3.76
C TRP A 94 16.62 2.33 4.76
N ARG A 95 15.53 1.92 5.39
CA ARG A 95 15.38 0.64 6.09
C ARG A 95 14.32 -0.17 5.38
N SER A 96 14.75 -1.25 4.74
CA SER A 96 13.91 -2.21 4.02
C SER A 96 13.58 -3.37 4.94
N LEU A 97 12.29 -3.60 5.20
CA LEU A 97 11.81 -4.80 5.87
C LEU A 97 11.59 -5.89 4.83
N ARG A 98 12.05 -7.12 5.12
CA ARG A 98 11.94 -8.24 4.20
C ARG A 98 11.47 -9.50 4.90
N PHE A 99 10.55 -10.22 4.27
CA PHE A 99 10.18 -11.58 4.65
C PHE A 99 10.71 -12.54 3.60
N ASN A 100 11.53 -13.49 4.04
CA ASN A 100 12.38 -14.25 3.13
C ASN A 100 13.08 -13.27 2.17
N ASP A 101 12.99 -13.48 0.87
CA ASP A 101 13.58 -12.61 -0.16
C ASP A 101 12.64 -11.52 -0.68
N VAL A 102 11.41 -11.45 -0.15
CA VAL A 102 10.38 -10.47 -0.53
C VAL A 102 10.50 -9.23 0.33
N GLU A 103 10.54 -8.06 -0.30
CA GLU A 103 10.51 -6.78 0.38
C GLU A 103 9.07 -6.37 0.73
N GLN A 104 8.87 -5.92 1.96
CA GLN A 104 7.56 -5.74 2.59
C GLN A 104 7.27 -4.28 2.96
N GLY A 105 8.26 -3.41 2.91
CA GLY A 105 8.09 -2.02 3.33
C GLY A 105 9.40 -1.25 3.39
N LEU A 106 9.29 0.07 3.37
CA LEU A 106 10.41 1.00 3.48
C LEU A 106 10.14 2.03 4.58
N THR A 107 11.16 2.39 5.35
CA THR A 107 11.20 3.67 6.09
C THR A 107 12.43 4.47 5.68
N TYR A 108 12.32 5.79 5.76
CA TYR A 108 13.40 6.73 5.45
C TYR A 108 13.95 7.31 6.75
N ILE A 109 15.27 7.32 6.94
CA ILE A 109 15.96 7.81 8.14
C ILE A 109 16.48 9.23 7.89
N ARG A 110 16.22 10.15 8.83
CA ARG A 110 16.71 11.54 8.79
C ARG A 110 18.19 11.63 9.19
N GLY A 111 18.85 12.70 8.75
CA GLY A 111 20.19 13.08 9.21
C GLY A 111 21.31 12.49 8.36
N ASP A 112 22.52 12.43 8.92
CA ASP A 112 23.67 11.80 8.27
C ASP A 112 23.58 10.27 8.41
N TRP A 113 23.25 9.58 7.33
CA TRP A 113 23.12 8.12 7.29
C TRP A 113 24.45 7.41 7.00
N SER A 114 25.55 8.15 6.81
CA SER A 114 26.87 7.53 6.59
C SER A 114 27.32 6.71 7.81
N ASP A 115 26.97 7.18 9.01
CA ASP A 115 27.22 6.50 10.29
C ASP A 115 26.07 5.58 10.75
N ALA A 116 24.87 5.72 10.17
CA ALA A 116 23.67 4.95 10.55
C ALA A 116 23.70 3.52 9.99
N GLN A 117 24.75 2.77 10.29
CA GLN A 117 24.98 1.39 9.89
C GLN A 117 24.67 0.39 11.02
N ALA A 118 24.21 0.86 12.18
CA ALA A 118 23.83 0.01 13.31
C ALA A 118 22.34 0.14 13.67
N ALA A 119 21.90 -0.83 14.48
CA ALA A 119 20.54 -0.92 15.01
C ALA A 119 20.17 0.31 15.84
N GLY A 120 18.99 0.89 15.59
CA GLY A 120 18.48 2.01 16.39
C GLY A 120 19.14 3.37 16.14
N ASP A 121 20.10 3.45 15.21
CA ASP A 121 20.71 4.71 14.82
C ASP A 121 19.82 5.45 13.81
N GLY A 122 19.42 6.67 14.19
CA GLY A 122 18.65 7.58 13.36
C GLY A 122 17.14 7.57 13.63
N GLU A 123 16.49 8.69 13.35
CA GLU A 123 15.05 8.87 13.48
C GLU A 123 14.38 8.73 12.11
N ALA A 124 13.31 7.94 12.04
CA ALA A 124 12.52 7.83 10.84
C ALA A 124 11.81 9.14 10.50
N ASP A 125 11.85 9.52 9.23
CA ASP A 125 10.98 10.55 8.71
C ASP A 125 9.57 10.01 8.48
N THR A 126 8.70 10.20 9.46
CA THR A 126 7.32 9.70 9.41
C THR A 126 6.45 10.41 8.37
N GLU A 127 6.97 11.42 7.66
CA GLU A 127 6.26 12.06 6.55
C GLU A 127 6.52 11.36 5.21
N VAL A 128 7.50 10.43 5.17
CA VAL A 128 7.88 9.70 3.96
C VAL A 128 7.09 8.41 3.82
N LEU A 129 6.36 8.30 2.71
CA LEU A 129 5.88 7.03 2.19
C LEU A 129 6.72 6.67 0.97
N GLY A 130 7.63 5.70 1.13
CA GLY A 130 8.53 5.28 0.06
C GLY A 130 7.75 4.68 -1.12
N TYR A 131 6.91 3.68 -0.84
CA TYR A 131 6.12 3.02 -1.88
C TYR A 131 4.97 3.87 -2.39
N PHE A 132 4.80 3.88 -3.70
CA PHE A 132 3.67 4.56 -4.34
C PHE A 132 2.32 3.94 -3.98
N TYR A 133 2.26 2.61 -3.72
CA TYR A 133 1.00 2.01 -3.28
C TYR A 133 0.55 2.56 -1.91
N LEU A 134 1.48 2.80 -0.98
CA LEU A 134 1.15 3.44 0.31
C LEU A 134 0.67 4.87 0.13
N ARG A 135 1.26 5.62 -0.81
CA ARG A 135 0.80 6.97 -1.19
C ARG A 135 -0.62 6.93 -1.74
N THR A 136 -0.90 5.98 -2.63
CA THR A 136 -2.24 5.78 -3.21
C THR A 136 -3.26 5.36 -2.15
N MET A 137 -2.92 4.45 -1.23
CA MET A 137 -3.79 4.07 -0.11
C MET A 137 -4.13 5.26 0.77
N ALA A 138 -3.11 6.02 1.21
CA ALA A 138 -3.30 7.21 2.05
C ALA A 138 -4.12 8.29 1.33
N ALA A 139 -3.85 8.52 0.05
CA ALA A 139 -4.60 9.47 -0.77
C ALA A 139 -6.07 9.07 -0.92
N ALA A 140 -6.35 7.80 -1.25
CA ALA A 140 -7.70 7.30 -1.46
C ALA A 140 -8.52 7.41 -0.17
N ALA A 141 -7.96 6.97 0.96
CA ALA A 141 -8.59 7.10 2.27
C ALA A 141 -8.93 8.56 2.59
N ALA A 142 -7.94 9.46 2.54
CA ALA A 142 -8.12 10.85 2.91
C ALA A 142 -9.12 11.57 2.00
N ALA A 143 -9.04 11.37 0.68
CA ALA A 143 -9.93 11.99 -0.28
C ALA A 143 -11.38 11.50 -0.13
N MET A 144 -11.60 10.19 0.04
CA MET A 144 -12.95 9.64 0.24
C MET A 144 -13.56 10.12 1.55
N CYS A 145 -12.78 10.14 2.64
CA CYS A 145 -13.22 10.69 3.92
C CYS A 145 -13.54 12.19 3.84
N ARG A 146 -12.79 12.97 3.06
CA ARG A 146 -13.08 14.40 2.82
C ARG A 146 -14.39 14.59 2.08
N LEU A 147 -14.65 13.78 1.06
CA LEU A 147 -15.89 13.84 0.27
C LEU A 147 -17.10 13.39 1.11
N ASP A 148 -16.91 12.46 2.05
CA ASP A 148 -17.84 12.18 3.13
C ASP A 148 -17.60 13.10 4.33
N GLY A 149 -17.80 14.42 4.20
CA GLY A 149 -17.35 15.44 5.16
C GLY A 149 -17.63 15.23 6.68
N ASN A 150 -18.49 14.27 7.07
CA ASN A 150 -18.61 13.78 8.44
C ASN A 150 -17.41 12.96 8.94
N LEU A 151 -16.57 12.46 8.04
CA LEU A 151 -15.41 11.61 8.28
C LEU A 151 -14.09 12.30 7.90
N ASP A 152 -14.12 13.58 7.54
CA ASP A 152 -12.95 14.34 7.11
C ASP A 152 -11.83 14.31 8.18
N LEU A 153 -10.79 13.53 7.89
CA LEU A 153 -9.69 13.28 8.83
C LEU A 153 -8.90 14.55 9.16
N THR A 154 -8.91 15.58 8.29
CA THR A 154 -8.12 16.81 8.55
C THR A 154 -8.82 17.73 9.55
N GLN A 155 -10.15 17.72 9.57
CA GLN A 155 -10.97 18.62 10.39
C GLN A 155 -11.52 17.92 11.64
N ARG A 156 -11.86 16.63 11.52
CA ARG A 156 -12.60 15.88 12.55
C ARG A 156 -11.77 14.78 13.21
N GLY A 157 -10.62 14.44 12.63
CA GLY A 157 -9.87 13.26 13.02
C GLY A 157 -10.65 11.98 12.70
N GLY A 158 -10.44 10.95 13.50
CA GLY A 158 -11.15 9.69 13.35
C GLY A 158 -10.29 8.48 13.70
N ARG A 159 -10.94 7.32 13.80
CA ARG A 159 -10.27 6.05 14.04
C ARG A 159 -9.86 5.43 12.72
N VAL A 160 -8.58 5.09 12.59
CA VAL A 160 -7.97 4.43 11.44
C VAL A 160 -7.40 3.10 11.91
N VAL A 161 -7.82 2.00 11.30
CA VAL A 161 -7.32 0.65 11.61
C VAL A 161 -6.41 0.19 10.48
N CYS A 162 -5.21 -0.27 10.79
CA CYS A 162 -4.26 -0.87 9.86
C CYS A 162 -4.10 -2.36 10.18
N VAL A 163 -4.49 -3.22 9.25
CA VAL A 163 -4.22 -4.66 9.31
C VAL A 163 -2.89 -4.92 8.63
N GLY A 164 -1.91 -5.40 9.40
CA GLY A 164 -0.50 -5.46 9.03
C GLY A 164 0.27 -4.21 9.49
N LEU A 165 1.43 -4.40 10.11
CA LEU A 165 2.31 -3.28 10.48
C LEU A 165 3.21 -2.85 9.32
N GLY A 166 3.72 -3.81 8.54
CA GLY A 166 4.81 -3.56 7.59
C GLY A 166 5.99 -2.92 8.30
N THR A 167 6.54 -1.83 7.74
CA THR A 167 7.57 -1.02 8.42
C THR A 167 7.03 0.00 9.42
N GLY A 168 5.70 0.08 9.58
CA GLY A 168 5.02 1.13 10.35
C GLY A 168 4.95 2.48 9.64
N ALA A 169 5.39 2.60 8.38
CA ALA A 169 5.40 3.85 7.63
C ALA A 169 4.00 4.47 7.46
N LEU A 170 3.00 3.69 7.02
CA LEU A 170 1.64 4.17 6.84
C LEU A 170 0.98 4.65 8.15
N PRO A 171 0.91 3.86 9.24
CA PRO A 171 0.30 4.34 10.47
C PRO A 171 1.06 5.55 11.05
N ALA A 172 2.40 5.59 10.94
CA ALA A 172 3.18 6.76 11.39
C ALA A 172 2.89 8.01 10.55
N PHE A 173 2.73 7.86 9.24
CA PHE A 173 2.31 8.94 8.34
C PHE A 173 0.93 9.47 8.69
N ILE A 174 -0.04 8.59 8.94
CA ILE A 174 -1.39 9.00 9.36
C ILE A 174 -1.32 9.77 10.68
N ALA A 175 -0.66 9.23 11.71
CA ALA A 175 -0.52 9.89 13.00
C ALA A 175 0.20 11.25 12.91
N ARG A 176 1.14 11.40 11.97
CA ARG A 176 1.89 12.64 11.76
C ARG A 176 1.09 13.69 10.98
N LYS A 177 0.47 13.31 9.86
CA LYS A 177 -0.20 14.23 8.94
C LYS A 177 -1.65 14.53 9.33
N PHE A 178 -2.29 13.61 10.05
CA PHE A 178 -3.66 13.75 10.55
C PHE A 178 -3.64 13.65 12.08
N PRO A 179 -3.15 14.69 12.80
CA PRO A 179 -2.87 14.60 14.24
C PRO A 179 -4.13 14.43 15.13
N ALA A 180 -5.32 14.66 14.58
CA ALA A 180 -6.58 14.36 15.26
C ALA A 180 -7.07 12.91 15.02
N ALA A 181 -6.45 12.18 14.09
CA ALA A 181 -6.73 10.78 13.84
C ALA A 181 -5.92 9.88 14.77
N VAL A 182 -6.47 8.70 15.05
CA VAL A 182 -5.83 7.64 15.84
C VAL A 182 -5.58 6.45 14.92
N ALA A 183 -4.32 6.03 14.80
CA ALA A 183 -3.93 4.87 14.02
C ALA A 183 -3.71 3.65 14.93
N GLU A 184 -4.56 2.64 14.78
CA GLU A 184 -4.44 1.34 15.45
C GLU A 184 -3.96 0.29 14.45
N VAL A 185 -2.98 -0.51 14.85
CA VAL A 185 -2.38 -1.55 14.01
C VAL A 185 -2.66 -2.92 14.61
N CYS A 186 -3.00 -3.90 13.78
CA CYS A 186 -3.02 -5.32 14.14
C CYS A 186 -1.86 -6.04 13.44
N GLU A 187 -0.95 -6.64 14.20
CA GLU A 187 0.20 -7.37 13.69
C GLU A 187 0.26 -8.75 14.33
N ILE A 188 0.39 -9.80 13.52
CA ILE A 188 0.39 -11.19 14.02
C ILE A 188 1.78 -11.64 14.45
N ASP A 189 2.83 -11.06 13.86
CA ASP A 189 4.20 -11.51 14.00
C ASP A 189 4.99 -10.66 15.02
N PRO A 190 5.32 -11.21 16.21
CA PRO A 190 6.12 -10.49 17.20
C PRO A 190 7.54 -10.15 16.71
N VAL A 191 8.07 -10.90 15.73
CA VAL A 191 9.38 -10.62 15.13
C VAL A 191 9.33 -9.36 14.27
N VAL A 192 8.21 -9.09 13.59
CA VAL A 192 8.01 -7.86 12.82
C VAL A 192 7.96 -6.65 13.75
N VAL A 193 7.20 -6.74 14.85
CA VAL A 193 7.14 -5.64 15.83
C VAL A 193 8.51 -5.36 16.46
N GLU A 194 9.29 -6.40 16.77
CA GLU A 194 10.68 -6.26 17.24
C GLU A 194 11.56 -5.56 16.21
N ALA A 195 11.52 -6.01 14.95
CA ALA A 195 12.26 -5.41 13.84
C ALA A 195 11.93 -3.92 13.67
N VAL A 196 10.65 -3.56 13.64
CA VAL A 196 10.18 -2.18 13.46
C VAL A 196 10.58 -1.31 14.64
N ARG A 197 10.33 -1.77 15.88
CA ARG A 197 10.63 -1.01 17.09
C ARG A 197 12.11 -0.66 17.22
N ASP A 198 12.99 -1.61 16.90
CA ASP A 198 14.41 -1.49 17.23
C ASP A 198 15.27 -1.06 16.03
N PHE A 199 14.79 -1.19 14.79
CA PHE A 199 15.64 -0.99 13.59
C PHE A 199 15.05 -0.07 12.51
N HIS A 200 13.78 0.35 12.61
CA HIS A 200 13.17 1.24 11.63
C HIS A 200 13.20 2.72 12.01
N GLY A 201 13.69 3.08 13.21
CA GLY A 201 13.83 4.46 13.67
C GLY A 201 12.52 5.17 14.02
N LEU A 202 11.39 4.46 14.04
CA LEU A 202 10.12 5.03 14.45
C LEU A 202 10.14 5.41 15.94
N PRO A 203 9.43 6.48 16.35
CA PRO A 203 9.22 6.77 17.76
C PRO A 203 8.73 5.52 18.49
N LYS A 204 9.21 5.30 19.72
CA LYS A 204 8.91 4.08 20.49
C LYS A 204 7.41 3.77 20.42
N LEU A 205 7.08 2.68 19.73
CA LEU A 205 5.71 2.23 19.58
C LEU A 205 5.14 1.99 20.98
N PRO A 206 4.05 2.68 21.38
CA PRO A 206 3.40 2.39 22.64
C PRO A 206 2.98 0.92 22.66
N LYS A 207 3.33 0.24 23.75
CA LYS A 207 2.81 -1.11 24.02
C LYS A 207 1.31 -0.97 24.24
N LEU A 208 0.50 -1.37 23.26
CA LEU A 208 -0.90 -1.63 23.55
C LEU A 208 -1.00 -3.04 24.14
N PRO A 209 -1.71 -3.23 25.27
CA PRO A 209 -2.16 -4.55 25.63
C PRO A 209 -3.13 -5.03 24.54
N GLY A 210 -2.70 -6.00 23.74
CA GLY A 210 -3.55 -6.66 22.76
C GLY A 210 -4.51 -7.65 23.44
N PRO A 211 -5.74 -7.83 22.92
CA PRO A 211 -6.61 -6.73 22.47
C PRO A 211 -7.05 -5.95 23.72
N TRP A 212 -7.51 -4.72 23.55
CA TRP A 212 -8.22 -3.99 24.59
C TRP A 212 -9.08 -4.97 25.40
N GLY A 213 -8.85 -5.07 26.72
CA GLY A 213 -9.69 -5.89 27.58
C GLY A 213 -11.14 -5.42 27.51
N ASP A 214 -11.90 -5.52 28.59
CA ASP A 214 -13.28 -4.96 28.61
C ASP A 214 -13.33 -3.42 28.56
N LYS A 215 -12.28 -2.75 28.08
CA LYS A 215 -12.18 -1.30 28.00
C LYS A 215 -12.21 -0.84 26.55
N PRO A 216 -12.95 0.24 26.25
CA PRO A 216 -12.87 0.97 24.99
C PRO A 216 -11.45 1.11 24.48
N VAL A 217 -11.28 1.09 23.15
CA VAL A 217 -10.30 2.00 22.53
C VAL A 217 -10.64 3.36 23.12
N PRO A 218 -9.79 3.98 23.95
CA PRO A 218 -10.11 5.30 24.42
C PRO A 218 -10.20 6.19 23.19
N GLY A 219 -11.26 7.00 23.09
CA GLY A 219 -11.21 8.26 22.34
C GLY A 219 -10.09 9.22 22.85
N ASN A 220 -9.29 8.76 23.83
CA ASN A 220 -8.17 9.41 24.49
C ASN A 220 -6.85 8.63 24.34
N LEU A 221 -6.66 7.78 23.31
CA LEU A 221 -5.28 7.42 22.95
C LEU A 221 -4.57 8.73 22.57
N PRO A 222 -3.35 8.99 23.08
CA PRO A 222 -2.60 10.13 22.58
C PRO A 222 -2.46 9.95 21.05
N PRO A 223 -2.57 11.03 20.25
CA PRO A 223 -2.26 10.97 18.83
C PRO A 223 -0.97 10.18 18.59
N GLY A 224 -1.01 9.16 17.73
CA GLY A 224 0.09 8.21 17.61
C GLY A 224 -0.32 6.88 16.99
N VAL A 225 0.64 5.95 16.95
CA VAL A 225 0.48 4.58 16.42
C VAL A 225 0.37 3.62 17.58
N GLY A 226 -0.71 2.86 17.68
CA GLY A 226 -0.83 1.75 18.63
C GLY A 226 -0.72 0.40 17.93
N VAL A 227 0.02 -0.57 18.48
CA VAL A 227 0.14 -1.91 17.89
C VAL A 227 -0.45 -2.98 18.80
N CYS A 228 -1.43 -3.71 18.28
CA CYS A 228 -2.04 -4.89 18.90
C CYS A 228 -1.46 -6.16 18.27
N MET A 229 -0.95 -7.06 19.13
CA MET A 229 -0.48 -8.38 18.69
C MET A 229 -1.68 -9.31 18.48
N GLY A 230 -1.81 -9.93 17.31
CA GLY A 230 -2.82 -10.96 17.08
C GLY A 230 -3.20 -11.19 15.63
N ASP A 231 -4.00 -12.23 15.42
CA ASP A 231 -4.66 -12.51 14.16
C ASP A 231 -5.70 -11.43 13.83
N ALA A 232 -5.71 -10.96 12.58
CA ALA A 232 -6.59 -9.88 12.17
C ALA A 232 -8.07 -10.31 12.14
N GLY A 233 -8.38 -11.57 11.86
CA GLY A 233 -9.75 -12.07 11.90
C GLY A 233 -10.34 -12.04 13.30
N GLU A 234 -9.58 -12.49 14.31
CA GLU A 234 -9.98 -12.36 15.71
C GLU A 234 -10.05 -10.89 16.16
N PHE A 235 -9.07 -10.08 15.76
CA PHE A 235 -9.03 -8.66 16.09
C PHE A 235 -10.27 -7.93 15.56
N MET A 236 -10.63 -8.13 14.29
CA MET A 236 -11.76 -7.45 13.66
C MET A 236 -13.10 -7.90 14.24
N GLU A 237 -13.25 -9.18 14.62
CA GLU A 237 -14.45 -9.65 15.33
C GLU A 237 -14.59 -8.98 16.71
N ARG A 238 -13.49 -8.86 17.47
CA ARG A 238 -13.52 -8.17 18.77
C ARG A 238 -13.81 -6.67 18.60
N ALA A 239 -13.19 -6.03 17.61
CA ALA A 239 -13.41 -4.63 17.29
C ALA A 239 -14.86 -4.36 16.88
N ALA A 240 -15.44 -5.22 16.03
CA ALA A 240 -16.84 -5.12 15.61
C ALA A 240 -17.78 -5.20 16.82
N ARG A 241 -17.57 -6.17 17.72
CA ARG A 241 -18.38 -6.28 18.94
C ARG A 241 -18.23 -5.07 19.88
N ALA A 242 -17.04 -4.48 19.96
CA ALA A 242 -16.83 -3.29 20.77
C ALA A 242 -17.59 -2.08 20.20
N VAL A 243 -17.60 -1.91 18.87
CA VAL A 243 -18.40 -0.89 18.19
C VAL A 243 -19.91 -1.10 18.44
N GLU A 244 -20.39 -2.34 18.27
CA GLU A 244 -21.81 -2.68 18.46
C GLU A 244 -22.32 -2.47 19.89
N ARG A 245 -21.46 -2.68 20.88
CA ARG A 245 -21.79 -2.42 22.30
C ARG A 245 -21.68 -0.93 22.68
N GLY A 246 -21.15 -0.08 21.80
CA GLY A 246 -20.86 1.32 22.09
C GLY A 246 -19.60 1.52 22.94
N ASP A 247 -18.78 0.47 23.09
CA ASP A 247 -17.51 0.54 23.81
C ASP A 247 -16.42 1.19 22.95
N ALA A 248 -16.54 1.23 21.62
CA ALA A 248 -15.55 1.84 20.75
C ALA A 248 -16.20 2.67 19.64
N PRO A 249 -15.56 3.75 19.16
CA PRO A 249 -16.04 4.45 17.99
C PRO A 249 -15.85 3.59 16.74
N THR A 250 -16.73 3.78 15.77
CA THR A 250 -16.56 3.27 14.40
C THR A 250 -15.29 3.81 13.76
N ALA A 251 -14.68 3.05 12.85
CA ALA A 251 -13.53 3.50 12.08
C ALA A 251 -13.96 4.32 10.85
N SER A 252 -13.25 5.41 10.56
CA SER A 252 -13.39 6.13 9.29
C SER A 252 -12.74 5.34 8.15
N VAL A 253 -11.64 4.65 8.46
CA VAL A 253 -10.82 3.91 7.50
C VAL A 253 -10.36 2.59 8.11
N VAL A 254 -10.40 1.52 7.32
CA VAL A 254 -9.64 0.30 7.55
C VAL A 254 -8.68 0.13 6.38
N PHE A 255 -7.38 0.02 6.65
CA PHE A 255 -6.35 -0.40 5.70
C PHE A 255 -6.09 -1.88 5.85
N LEU A 256 -6.07 -2.61 4.74
CA LEU A 256 -5.64 -4.00 4.65
C LEU A 256 -4.36 -4.07 3.80
N ASP A 257 -3.23 -4.19 4.47
CA ASP A 257 -1.88 -4.29 3.88
C ASP A 257 -1.12 -5.42 4.59
N ALA A 258 -1.63 -6.65 4.44
CA ALA A 258 -1.11 -7.83 5.11
C ALA A 258 -0.73 -8.89 4.08
N PHE A 259 0.57 -9.16 3.99
CA PHE A 259 1.17 -10.18 3.13
C PHE A 259 1.98 -11.15 3.98
N ASP A 260 1.97 -12.42 3.59
CA ASP A 260 2.81 -13.44 4.22
C ASP A 260 4.24 -13.45 3.65
N GLY A 261 5.05 -14.42 4.10
CA GLY A 261 6.43 -14.58 3.65
C GLY A 261 6.61 -14.96 2.18
N ASP A 262 5.53 -15.32 1.48
CA ASP A 262 5.52 -15.59 0.04
C ASP A 262 5.01 -14.38 -0.76
N GLY A 263 4.64 -13.29 -0.09
CA GLY A 263 4.13 -12.08 -0.72
C GLY A 263 2.67 -12.17 -1.11
N GLU A 264 1.89 -13.06 -0.48
CA GLU A 264 0.47 -13.27 -0.75
C GLU A 264 -0.40 -12.78 0.41
N VAL A 265 -1.60 -12.29 0.09
CA VAL A 265 -2.59 -11.95 1.13
C VAL A 265 -3.17 -13.25 1.70
N PRO A 266 -3.07 -13.52 3.02
CA PRO A 266 -3.66 -14.71 3.63
C PRO A 266 -5.14 -14.88 3.25
N SER A 267 -5.53 -16.09 2.83
CA SER A 267 -6.85 -16.34 2.21
C SER A 267 -8.04 -15.92 3.08
N HIS A 268 -7.94 -16.08 4.39
CA HIS A 268 -9.02 -15.70 5.31
C HIS A 268 -9.24 -14.18 5.37
N LEU A 269 -8.23 -13.33 5.11
CA LEU A 269 -8.34 -11.86 5.10
C LEU A 269 -9.05 -11.31 3.85
N SER A 270 -9.25 -12.15 2.84
CA SER A 270 -10.02 -11.81 1.63
C SER A 270 -11.42 -12.42 1.62
N SER A 271 -11.78 -13.15 2.67
CA SER A 271 -13.06 -13.86 2.75
C SER A 271 -14.21 -12.88 3.00
N ARG A 272 -15.43 -13.22 2.53
CA ARG A 272 -16.63 -12.43 2.81
C ARG A 272 -16.88 -12.26 4.31
N ASP A 273 -16.60 -13.29 5.11
CA ASP A 273 -16.74 -13.24 6.57
C ASP A 273 -15.81 -12.20 7.21
N PHE A 274 -14.53 -12.17 6.80
CA PHE A 274 -13.60 -11.15 7.27
C PHE A 274 -14.02 -9.74 6.83
N LEU A 275 -14.39 -9.57 5.56
CA LEU A 275 -14.80 -8.26 5.04
C LEU A 275 -16.09 -7.76 5.68
N ALA A 276 -17.03 -8.64 6.04
CA ALA A 276 -18.22 -8.28 6.80
C ALA A 276 -17.90 -7.82 8.23
N LYS A 277 -16.85 -8.36 8.86
CA LYS A 277 -16.34 -7.84 10.14
C LYS A 277 -15.73 -6.45 9.96
N CYS A 278 -15.02 -6.20 8.87
CA CYS A 278 -14.54 -4.85 8.52
C CYS A 278 -15.70 -3.87 8.34
N ASP A 279 -16.76 -4.25 7.62
CA ASP A 279 -17.96 -3.43 7.48
C ASP A 279 -18.54 -3.05 8.85
N ARG A 280 -18.74 -4.01 9.75
CA ARG A 280 -19.29 -3.76 11.09
C ARG A 280 -18.46 -2.78 11.93
N VAL A 281 -17.15 -2.69 11.68
CA VAL A 281 -16.25 -1.72 12.33
C VAL A 281 -16.36 -0.32 11.70
N LEU A 282 -16.63 -0.23 10.40
CA LEU A 282 -16.65 1.02 9.65
C LEU A 282 -17.85 1.91 9.99
N ALA A 283 -17.59 3.21 10.05
CA ALA A 283 -18.60 4.25 10.09
C ALA A 283 -19.40 4.25 8.78
N PRO A 284 -20.68 4.66 8.79
CA PRO A 284 -21.42 4.91 7.55
C PRO A 284 -20.67 5.93 6.66
N GLY A 285 -20.40 5.58 5.39
CA GLY A 285 -19.53 6.35 4.49
C GLY A 285 -18.02 6.09 4.63
N GLY A 286 -17.59 5.33 5.63
CA GLY A 286 -16.20 4.93 5.83
C GLY A 286 -15.71 3.98 4.74
N CYS A 287 -14.38 3.84 4.63
CA CYS A 287 -13.78 3.05 3.55
C CYS A 287 -12.84 1.94 4.04
N LEU A 288 -12.91 0.79 3.36
CA LEU A 288 -11.93 -0.29 3.43
C LEU A 288 -11.00 -0.18 2.22
N ILE A 289 -9.71 0.03 2.48
CA ILE A 289 -8.68 0.20 1.47
C ILE A 289 -7.75 -1.01 1.48
N VAL A 290 -7.62 -1.69 0.34
CA VAL A 290 -6.86 -2.93 0.19
C VAL A 290 -5.77 -2.74 -0.85
N ASN A 291 -4.55 -3.16 -0.54
CA ASN A 291 -3.45 -3.26 -1.50
C ASN A 291 -3.34 -4.69 -2.03
N LEU A 292 -3.24 -4.85 -3.35
CA LEU A 292 -3.00 -6.14 -4.02
C LEU A 292 -1.95 -6.00 -5.11
N PHE A 293 -1.15 -7.05 -5.33
CA PHE A 293 -0.33 -7.16 -6.53
C PHE A 293 -1.22 -7.29 -7.76
N ASN A 294 -0.81 -6.64 -8.84
CA ASN A 294 -1.52 -6.68 -10.10
C ASN A 294 -0.94 -7.74 -11.05
N GLY A 295 -1.72 -8.08 -12.07
CA GLY A 295 -1.26 -8.97 -13.13
C GLY A 295 -2.02 -8.76 -14.43
N PRO A 296 -1.54 -9.39 -15.52
CA PRO A 296 -2.22 -9.41 -16.81
C PRO A 296 -3.50 -10.25 -16.75
N GLU A 297 -4.34 -10.16 -17.78
CA GLU A 297 -5.57 -10.94 -17.88
C GLU A 297 -5.29 -12.44 -17.77
N GLY A 298 -6.12 -13.17 -17.01
CA GLY A 298 -5.95 -14.61 -16.78
C GLY A 298 -4.84 -15.00 -15.78
N SER A 299 -4.05 -14.05 -15.27
CA SER A 299 -3.09 -14.32 -14.19
C SER A 299 -3.78 -14.60 -12.85
N LYS A 300 -3.06 -15.26 -11.93
CA LYS A 300 -3.54 -15.50 -10.55
C LYS A 300 -3.79 -14.19 -9.80
N GLN A 301 -2.89 -13.21 -9.97
CA GLN A 301 -2.99 -11.89 -9.37
C GLN A 301 -4.23 -11.15 -9.88
N ARG A 302 -4.53 -11.26 -11.18
CA ARG A 302 -5.73 -10.64 -11.72
C ARG A 302 -7.01 -11.29 -11.22
N ALA A 303 -7.08 -12.62 -11.24
CA ALA A 303 -8.21 -13.35 -10.66
C ALA A 303 -8.43 -13.00 -9.18
N ARG A 304 -7.33 -12.82 -8.42
CA ARG A 304 -7.38 -12.39 -7.02
C ARG A 304 -8.01 -11.01 -6.84
N ILE A 305 -7.65 -10.04 -7.70
CA ILE A 305 -8.24 -8.69 -7.67
C ILE A 305 -9.75 -8.77 -7.93
N GLU A 306 -10.17 -9.56 -8.93
CA GLU A 306 -11.57 -9.74 -9.28
C GLU A 306 -12.36 -10.37 -8.11
N ASP A 307 -11.87 -11.47 -7.55
CA ASP A 307 -12.50 -12.13 -6.40
C ASP A 307 -12.62 -11.22 -5.18
N VAL A 308 -11.55 -10.46 -4.87
CA VAL A 308 -11.55 -9.52 -3.74
C VAL A 308 -12.52 -8.38 -3.99
N ALA A 309 -12.58 -7.82 -5.21
CA ALA A 309 -13.51 -6.76 -5.55
C ALA A 309 -14.98 -7.22 -5.43
N LEU A 310 -15.30 -8.43 -5.90
CA LEU A 310 -16.63 -9.01 -5.77
C LEU A 310 -17.02 -9.22 -4.30
N ASN A 311 -16.09 -9.68 -3.48
CA ASN A 311 -16.35 -9.87 -2.05
C ASN A 311 -16.45 -8.54 -1.30
N LEU A 312 -15.66 -7.53 -1.69
CA LEU A 312 -15.73 -6.18 -1.13
C LEU A 312 -17.08 -5.52 -1.43
N GLU A 313 -17.55 -5.59 -2.68
CA GLU A 313 -18.85 -5.00 -3.03
C GLU A 313 -20.00 -5.69 -2.29
N ALA A 314 -19.95 -7.02 -2.20
CA ALA A 314 -20.98 -7.79 -1.51
C ALA A 314 -20.99 -7.61 0.02
N ALA A 315 -19.84 -7.34 0.64
CA ALA A 315 -19.71 -7.30 2.10
C ALA A 315 -19.66 -5.88 2.69
N VAL A 316 -19.18 -4.90 1.93
CA VAL A 316 -18.93 -3.52 2.41
C VAL A 316 -19.69 -2.50 1.58
N GLY A 317 -19.54 -2.53 0.25
CA GLY A 317 -20.22 -1.59 -0.65
C GLY A 317 -19.36 -1.16 -1.83
N LEU A 318 -19.76 -0.06 -2.47
CA LEU A 318 -19.26 0.39 -3.77
C LEU A 318 -17.73 0.44 -3.84
N VAL A 319 -17.15 -0.19 -4.86
CA VAL A 319 -15.69 -0.35 -5.00
C VAL A 319 -15.12 0.58 -6.09
N THR A 320 -14.00 1.22 -5.77
CA THR A 320 -13.17 1.98 -6.71
C THR A 320 -11.75 1.43 -6.71
N THR A 321 -11.13 1.27 -7.88
CA THR A 321 -9.74 0.82 -8.03
C THR A 321 -8.82 1.95 -8.50
N PHE A 322 -7.56 1.87 -8.08
CA PHE A 322 -6.50 2.79 -8.43
C PHE A 322 -5.26 1.98 -8.84
N PRO A 323 -4.82 2.06 -10.11
CA PRO A 323 -3.59 1.41 -10.54
C PRO A 323 -2.38 2.14 -9.97
N VAL A 324 -1.39 1.38 -9.57
CA VAL A 324 -0.07 1.84 -9.18
C VAL A 324 0.91 1.24 -10.17
N GLU A 325 1.65 2.10 -10.89
CA GLU A 325 2.51 1.67 -11.99
C GLU A 325 3.82 1.04 -11.49
N PHE A 326 4.26 1.40 -10.28
CA PHE A 326 5.54 1.02 -9.72
C PHE A 326 5.47 0.90 -8.18
N PRO A 327 5.66 -0.28 -7.56
CA PRO A 327 5.58 -1.58 -8.24
C PRO A 327 4.14 -1.79 -8.74
N VAL A 328 3.92 -2.81 -9.56
CA VAL A 328 2.59 -2.97 -10.17
C VAL A 328 1.59 -3.50 -9.15
N ASN A 329 0.79 -2.59 -8.60
CA ASN A 329 -0.24 -2.86 -7.60
C ASN A 329 -1.57 -2.30 -8.06
N VAL A 330 -2.65 -2.79 -7.46
CA VAL A 330 -3.96 -2.13 -7.50
C VAL A 330 -4.38 -1.87 -6.06
N VAL A 331 -4.73 -0.63 -5.78
CA VAL A 331 -5.41 -0.26 -4.55
C VAL A 331 -6.91 -0.31 -4.81
N LEU A 332 -7.64 -1.11 -4.02
CA LEU A 332 -9.08 -1.20 -4.04
C LEU A 332 -9.64 -0.43 -2.85
N ALA A 333 -10.69 0.36 -3.05
CA ALA A 333 -11.37 1.11 -2.01
C ALA A 333 -12.86 0.80 -2.04
N ALA A 334 -13.35 0.09 -1.03
CA ALA A 334 -14.77 -0.16 -0.83
C ALA A 334 -15.35 0.86 0.14
N ARG A 335 -16.43 1.53 -0.24
CA ARG A 335 -17.11 2.54 0.58
C ARG A 335 -18.39 1.96 1.16
N LYS A 336 -18.48 1.99 2.49
CA LYS A 336 -19.67 1.58 3.23
C LYS A 336 -20.83 2.52 2.94
N GLU A 337 -22.02 1.96 2.76
CA GLU A 337 -23.24 2.73 2.57
C GLU A 337 -23.50 3.68 3.76
N ARG A 338 -23.98 4.88 3.46
CA ARG A 338 -24.37 5.87 4.47
C ARG A 338 -25.74 5.53 5.04
N THR A 339 -26.04 6.00 6.26
CA THR A 339 -27.36 5.79 6.88
C THR A 339 -28.52 6.39 6.11
N ASP A 340 -28.26 7.40 5.27
CA ASP A 340 -29.24 8.06 4.40
C ASP A 340 -29.29 7.41 2.99
N GLY A 341 -28.66 6.26 2.78
CA GLY A 341 -28.63 5.59 1.47
C GLY A 341 -27.94 6.39 0.37
N PHE A 342 -27.09 7.35 0.75
CA PHE A 342 -26.49 8.40 -0.11
C PHE A 342 -27.44 9.54 -0.53
N GLY A 343 -28.63 9.64 0.05
CA GLY A 343 -29.61 10.69 -0.25
C GLY A 343 -30.20 10.58 -1.66
N ASP A 344 -30.51 11.71 -2.28
CA ASP A 344 -31.15 11.77 -3.61
C ASP A 344 -30.14 11.70 -4.78
N GLN A 345 -28.92 11.19 -4.54
CA GLN A 345 -27.87 11.12 -5.58
C GLN A 345 -28.19 10.03 -6.61
N GLU A 346 -28.16 10.39 -7.91
CA GLU A 346 -28.39 9.45 -9.02
C GLU A 346 -27.31 8.36 -9.09
N ASP A 347 -26.06 8.72 -8.84
CA ASP A 347 -24.93 7.80 -8.71
C ASP A 347 -24.03 8.28 -7.56
N PRO A 348 -23.99 7.55 -6.43
CA PRO A 348 -23.27 8.00 -5.24
C PRO A 348 -21.76 7.74 -5.29
N ARG A 349 -21.25 7.17 -6.39
CA ARG A 349 -19.83 6.89 -6.57
C ARG A 349 -19.05 8.17 -6.85
N PHE A 350 -17.91 8.35 -6.17
CA PHE A 350 -17.04 9.50 -6.41
C PHE A 350 -16.34 9.43 -7.77
N THR A 351 -16.34 10.53 -8.49
CA THR A 351 -15.68 10.67 -9.78
C THR A 351 -14.17 10.84 -9.63
N ARG A 352 -13.40 10.57 -10.70
CA ARG A 352 -11.96 10.91 -10.76
C ARG A 352 -11.69 12.37 -10.44
N LYS A 353 -12.57 13.26 -10.90
CA LYS A 353 -12.41 14.71 -10.74
C LYS A 353 -12.55 15.11 -9.29
N GLU A 354 -13.51 14.54 -8.57
CA GLU A 354 -13.70 14.80 -7.13
C GLU A 354 -12.55 14.24 -6.32
N LEU A 355 -12.19 12.97 -6.53
CA LEU A 355 -11.07 12.32 -5.84
C LEU A 355 -9.75 13.07 -6.06
N LYS A 356 -9.45 13.44 -7.32
CA LYS A 356 -8.25 14.21 -7.67
C LYS A 356 -8.24 15.59 -7.03
N THR A 357 -9.37 16.31 -7.06
CA THR A 357 -9.47 17.64 -6.45
C THR A 357 -9.27 17.57 -4.94
N ALA A 358 -9.99 16.67 -4.26
CA ALA A 358 -9.89 16.47 -2.81
C ALA A 358 -8.47 16.06 -2.41
N GLY A 359 -7.86 15.10 -3.12
CA GLY A 359 -6.48 14.69 -2.86
C GLY A 359 -5.49 15.85 -2.97
N ARG A 360 -5.60 16.68 -4.01
CA ARG A 360 -4.73 17.85 -4.21
C ARG A 360 -4.92 18.92 -3.13
N GLU A 361 -6.15 19.14 -2.70
CA GLU A 361 -6.43 20.09 -1.62
C GLU A 361 -5.84 19.62 -0.31
N ILE A 362 -6.01 18.33 0.04
CA ILE A 362 -5.48 17.72 1.26
C ILE A 362 -3.94 17.73 1.26
N SER A 363 -3.31 17.32 0.16
CA SER A 363 -1.84 17.29 0.06
C SER A 363 -1.23 18.69 0.22
N LYS A 364 -1.90 19.71 -0.31
CA LYS A 364 -1.51 21.11 -0.12
C LYS A 364 -1.76 21.61 1.30
N GLU A 365 -2.92 21.30 1.89
CA GLU A 365 -3.32 21.68 3.25
C GLU A 365 -2.36 21.10 4.30
N LEU A 366 -1.98 19.83 4.15
CA LEU A 366 -1.15 19.09 5.10
C LEU A 366 0.35 19.05 4.72
N GLY A 367 0.73 19.72 3.64
CA GLY A 367 2.11 19.80 3.15
C GLY A 367 2.73 18.43 2.87
N PHE A 368 2.11 17.63 2.01
CA PHE A 368 2.72 16.39 1.52
C PHE A 368 3.88 16.72 0.56
N GLU A 369 4.90 15.86 0.51
CA GLU A 369 6.02 15.98 -0.44
C GLU A 369 5.59 15.65 -1.89
N TRP A 370 4.36 15.17 -2.08
CA TRP A 370 3.79 14.68 -3.33
C TRP A 370 2.31 15.08 -3.46
N ASP A 371 1.80 15.21 -4.70
CA ASP A 371 0.39 15.53 -4.96
C ASP A 371 -0.47 14.27 -4.85
N ALA A 372 -1.26 14.16 -3.77
CA ALA A 372 -2.21 13.05 -3.61
C ALA A 372 -3.28 13.00 -4.71
N GLY A 373 -3.61 14.11 -5.35
CA GLY A 373 -4.50 14.12 -6.52
C GLY A 373 -3.93 13.38 -7.72
N ASP A 374 -2.60 13.34 -7.88
CA ASP A 374 -1.97 12.60 -8.99
C ASP A 374 -2.03 11.09 -8.78
N MET A 375 -1.95 10.62 -7.52
CA MET A 375 -2.16 9.20 -7.18
C MET A 375 -3.60 8.74 -7.50
N LEU A 376 -4.56 9.65 -7.49
CA LEU A 376 -5.99 9.36 -7.71
C LEU A 376 -6.47 9.69 -9.12
N ALA A 377 -5.57 10.15 -10.00
CA ALA A 377 -5.94 10.60 -11.34
C ALA A 377 -6.52 9.47 -12.22
N LYS A 378 -6.23 8.21 -11.88
CA LYS A 378 -6.67 7.01 -12.61
C LYS A 378 -7.64 6.15 -11.77
N ALA A 379 -8.73 6.71 -11.27
CA ALA A 379 -9.74 5.96 -10.49
C ALA A 379 -10.75 5.21 -11.37
N TYR A 380 -11.05 3.94 -11.12
CA TYR A 380 -12.06 3.19 -11.88
C TYR A 380 -13.16 2.70 -10.95
N TRP A 381 -14.42 2.93 -11.31
CA TRP A 381 -15.52 2.26 -10.64
C TRP A 381 -15.49 0.79 -11.02
N VAL A 382 -15.65 -0.07 -10.03
CA VAL A 382 -15.97 -1.47 -10.25
C VAL A 382 -17.48 -1.56 -10.46
N GLU A 383 -17.87 -2.30 -11.47
CA GLU A 383 -19.24 -2.72 -11.72
C GLU A 383 -19.25 -4.23 -11.63
N THR A 384 -19.99 -4.76 -10.65
CA THR A 384 -20.26 -6.19 -10.59
C THR A 384 -21.71 -6.46 -10.96
N ASP A 385 -21.93 -7.42 -11.85
CA ASP A 385 -23.29 -7.86 -12.19
C ASP A 385 -23.82 -8.78 -11.09
N GLY A 386 -24.12 -8.22 -9.92
CA GLY A 386 -24.53 -8.98 -8.73
C GLY A 386 -23.51 -10.01 -8.27
N GLY A 387 -22.21 -9.75 -8.48
CA GLY A 387 -21.12 -10.67 -8.19
C GLY A 387 -20.79 -11.69 -9.29
N ALA A 388 -21.47 -11.66 -10.45
CA ALA A 388 -21.23 -12.62 -11.54
C ALA A 388 -20.11 -12.21 -12.51
N SER A 389 -19.77 -10.92 -12.56
CA SER A 389 -18.71 -10.40 -13.41
C SER A 389 -18.01 -9.23 -12.76
N PHE A 390 -16.78 -8.96 -13.19
CA PHE A 390 -16.00 -7.81 -12.78
C PHE A 390 -15.74 -6.93 -14.01
N LYS A 391 -16.04 -5.64 -13.90
CA LYS A 391 -15.67 -4.66 -14.93
C LYS A 391 -15.21 -3.35 -14.29
N GLU A 392 -14.16 -2.79 -14.86
CA GLU A 392 -13.69 -1.45 -14.50
C GLU A 392 -14.17 -0.42 -15.52
N ARG A 393 -14.73 0.67 -14.99
CA ARG A 393 -15.15 1.82 -15.80
C ARG A 393 -14.47 3.08 -15.28
N PRO A 394 -13.95 3.97 -16.14
CA PRO A 394 -13.40 5.23 -15.68
C PRO A 394 -14.40 6.04 -14.83
N ALA A 395 -14.02 6.33 -13.58
CA ALA A 395 -14.90 6.97 -12.62
C ALA A 395 -15.33 8.37 -13.06
N GLY A 396 -16.63 8.55 -13.31
CA GLY A 396 -17.23 9.83 -13.70
C GLY A 396 -16.97 10.31 -15.14
N LEU A 397 -16.49 9.45 -16.05
CA LEU A 397 -16.36 9.81 -17.46
C LEU A 397 -17.52 9.22 -18.28
N SER A 398 -18.28 10.09 -18.95
CA SER A 398 -19.25 9.69 -19.99
C SER A 398 -18.51 9.42 -21.29
N LEU A 399 -18.01 8.20 -21.46
CA LEU A 399 -17.37 7.74 -22.69
C LEU A 399 -18.32 6.85 -23.48
N ASN A 400 -18.24 6.87 -24.81
CA ASN A 400 -19.03 5.97 -25.65
C ASN A 400 -18.61 4.51 -25.35
N PRO A 401 -19.51 3.67 -24.79
CA PRO A 401 -19.19 2.31 -24.37
C PRO A 401 -18.83 1.38 -25.55
N LEU A 402 -19.18 1.76 -26.78
CA LEU A 402 -18.84 1.01 -28.00
C LEU A 402 -17.43 1.33 -28.54
N SER A 403 -16.71 2.28 -27.94
CA SER A 403 -15.34 2.55 -28.37
C SER A 403 -14.39 1.48 -27.81
N GLY A 404 -13.65 0.79 -28.69
CA GLY A 404 -12.63 -0.19 -28.28
C GLY A 404 -11.45 0.38 -27.48
N PHE A 405 -11.46 1.70 -27.24
CA PHE A 405 -10.56 2.41 -26.32
C PHE A 405 -11.03 2.30 -24.86
N VAL A 406 -12.35 2.31 -24.61
CA VAL A 406 -12.94 2.15 -23.26
C VAL A 406 -12.77 0.74 -22.73
N ASN A 407 -12.88 -0.28 -23.59
CA ASN A 407 -12.67 -1.67 -23.19
C ASN A 407 -11.20 -1.99 -22.83
N ARG A 408 -10.25 -1.14 -23.23
CA ARG A 408 -8.82 -1.25 -22.86
C ARG A 408 -8.46 -0.38 -21.65
N MET A 409 -9.42 0.35 -21.10
CA MET A 409 -9.23 1.14 -19.90
C MET A 409 -9.59 0.31 -18.68
N GLY A 410 -8.66 0.23 -17.74
CA GLY A 410 -8.83 -0.51 -16.49
C GLY A 410 -7.51 -0.54 -15.75
N THR A 411 -7.39 -1.45 -14.80
CA THR A 411 -6.15 -1.70 -14.08
C THR A 411 -5.40 -2.92 -14.59
N THR A 412 -5.98 -3.77 -15.45
CA THR A 412 -5.31 -4.94 -16.04
C THR A 412 -3.97 -4.58 -16.69
N MET A 413 -2.94 -5.37 -16.42
CA MET A 413 -1.63 -5.17 -17.03
C MET A 413 -1.59 -5.66 -18.49
N PRO A 414 -0.77 -5.05 -19.36
CA PRO A 414 -0.55 -5.56 -20.72
C PRO A 414 0.04 -6.98 -20.74
N ASP A 415 -0.29 -7.75 -21.78
CA ASP A 415 0.22 -9.12 -21.99
C ASP A 415 1.75 -9.21 -22.09
N GLU A 416 2.43 -8.10 -22.44
CA GLU A 416 3.89 -8.02 -22.52
C GLU A 416 4.58 -8.43 -21.20
N TRP A 417 3.89 -8.31 -20.06
CA TRP A 417 4.37 -8.79 -18.75
C TRP A 417 4.34 -10.32 -18.60
N VAL A 418 3.49 -11.04 -19.35
CA VAL A 418 3.42 -12.52 -19.37
C VAL A 418 4.66 -13.12 -20.03
N GLU A 419 5.25 -12.44 -21.01
CA GLU A 419 6.45 -12.91 -21.71
C GLU A 419 7.72 -12.78 -20.87
N GLU A 420 7.72 -11.92 -19.85
CA GLU A 420 8.84 -11.72 -18.94
C GLU A 420 8.87 -12.76 -17.82
N ASP A 421 7.73 -13.10 -17.23
CA ASP A 421 7.61 -14.16 -16.20
C ASP A 421 7.92 -15.56 -16.77
N ASN A 422 7.49 -15.86 -18.01
CA ASN A 422 7.73 -17.18 -18.63
C ASN A 422 9.20 -17.41 -19.04
N LYS A 423 10.04 -16.37 -19.07
CA LYS A 423 11.48 -16.52 -19.33
C LYS A 423 12.28 -16.94 -18.10
N GLU A 424 11.69 -16.92 -16.90
CA GLU A 424 12.35 -17.37 -15.66
C GLU A 424 12.31 -18.89 -15.43
N VAL A 425 11.59 -19.66 -16.28
CA VAL A 425 11.49 -21.13 -16.14
C VAL A 425 12.63 -21.88 -16.87
N TYR A 426 13.44 -21.20 -17.68
CA TYR A 426 14.51 -21.82 -18.47
C TYR A 426 15.84 -21.06 -18.43
N TYR A 427 16.46 -20.84 -17.26
CA TYR A 427 17.93 -20.66 -17.17
C TYR A 427 18.51 -20.97 -15.81
#